data_AF-A0AAD8JLJ8-F1
#
_entry.id   AF-A0AAD8JLJ8-F1
#
_cell.length_a   1.000
_cell.length_b   1.000
_cell.length_c   1.000
_cell.angle_alpha   90.00
_cell.angle_beta   90.00
_cell.angle_gamma   90.00
#
_symmetry.space_group_name_H-M   'P 1'
#
loop_
_entity.id
_entity.type
_entity.pdbx_description
1 polymer ?
#
loop_
_entity_poly.entity_id
_entity_poly.type
_entity_poly.pdbx_seq_one_letter_code
_entity_poly.pdbx_strand_id
1 'polypeptide(L)'
;MCHKLVLMIQAELPSKPCERRHLHCKNLVGLSIAFAQIDGEIASTIVSKLATIKCLALNNAILEKEHLKVILLGCKELELLYVRNCVGFDEDDEEIIKLASRIKDFRCQGSTLYEFEDDGHISHDELVYGDCNSD
;
A
#
# COMPACT_ATOMS: atom_id res chain seq x y z
N MET A 1 16.14 -17.83 5.04
CA MET A 1 14.87 -17.05 4.94
C MET A 1 14.96 -15.81 4.04
N CYS A 2 16.13 -15.31 3.61
CA CYS A 2 16.23 -14.07 2.81
C CYS A 2 15.77 -14.14 1.33
N HIS A 3 15.46 -15.31 0.79
CA HIS A 3 15.28 -15.49 -0.66
C HIS A 3 13.87 -15.13 -1.19
N LYS A 4 12.82 -15.18 -0.35
CA LYS A 4 11.46 -14.80 -0.77
C LYS A 4 11.31 -13.29 -1.00
N LEU A 5 12.01 -12.46 -0.22
CA LEU A 5 11.90 -10.99 -0.31
C LEU A 5 12.45 -10.41 -1.63
N VAL A 6 13.27 -11.16 -2.37
CA VAL A 6 13.88 -10.72 -3.64
C VAL A 6 12.95 -10.94 -4.83
N LEU A 7 11.96 -11.83 -4.72
CA LEU A 7 11.13 -12.28 -5.85
C LEU A 7 9.90 -11.41 -6.14
N MET A 8 9.55 -10.46 -5.26
CA MET A 8 8.40 -9.56 -5.45
C MET A 8 8.76 -8.20 -6.10
N ILE A 9 10.00 -8.03 -6.57
CA ILE A 9 10.40 -6.87 -7.38
C ILE A 9 10.17 -7.17 -8.87
N GLN A 10 8.91 -7.39 -9.25
CA GLN A 10 8.46 -7.38 -10.64
C GLN A 10 7.49 -6.20 -10.81
N ALA A 11 7.83 -5.25 -11.69
CA ALA A 11 7.21 -3.93 -11.64
C ALA A 11 7.20 -3.17 -12.98
N GLU A 12 5.99 -2.80 -13.38
CA GLU A 12 5.58 -2.09 -14.61
C GLU A 12 4.22 -1.39 -14.36
N LEU A 13 3.71 -0.48 -15.21
CA LEU A 13 4.31 0.10 -16.42
C LEU A 13 4.90 1.51 -16.16
N PRO A 14 4.17 2.65 -16.28
CA PRO A 14 4.78 3.73 -17.08
C PRO A 14 4.95 5.10 -16.42
N SER A 15 5.79 5.92 -17.06
CA SER A 15 5.86 7.40 -16.96
C SER A 15 6.57 8.07 -15.75
N LYS A 16 7.40 7.32 -15.01
CA LYS A 16 8.43 7.74 -14.01
C LYS A 16 8.10 7.58 -12.51
N PRO A 17 8.37 6.38 -11.94
CA PRO A 17 8.72 6.20 -10.52
C PRO A 17 10.25 6.05 -10.32
N CYS A 18 10.75 6.34 -9.11
CA CYS A 18 12.17 6.38 -8.67
C CYS A 18 13.16 5.53 -9.54
N GLU A 19 14.15 6.19 -10.16
CA GLU A 19 15.09 5.57 -11.12
C GLU A 19 15.80 4.32 -10.56
N ARG A 20 15.73 3.21 -11.31
CA ARG A 20 16.26 1.91 -10.88
C ARG A 20 17.75 1.77 -11.22
N ARG A 21 18.58 1.46 -10.22
CA ARG A 21 19.86 0.77 -10.42
C ARG A 21 19.99 -0.39 -9.43
N HIS A 22 20.24 -1.59 -9.94
CA HIS A 22 20.58 -2.76 -9.12
C HIS A 22 21.86 -2.44 -8.34
N LEU A 23 21.80 -2.48 -7.00
CA LEU A 23 22.92 -2.18 -6.12
C LEU A 23 22.94 -3.13 -4.93
N HIS A 24 24.14 -3.66 -4.64
CA HIS A 24 24.50 -4.17 -3.32
C HIS A 24 24.08 -3.15 -2.25
N CYS A 25 23.48 -3.63 -1.15
CA CYS A 25 22.74 -2.81 -0.17
C CYS A 25 23.61 -1.89 0.71
N LYS A 26 24.29 -0.92 0.10
CA LYS A 26 24.96 0.21 0.76
C LYS A 26 24.44 1.58 0.29
N ASN A 27 23.85 1.66 -0.91
CA ASN A 27 23.35 2.89 -1.53
C ASN A 27 21.90 2.72 -2.04
N LEU A 28 21.02 2.02 -1.31
CA LEU A 28 19.62 1.87 -1.73
C LEU A 28 18.87 3.19 -1.46
N VAL A 29 18.70 3.99 -2.51
CA VAL A 29 17.99 5.28 -2.42
C VAL A 29 16.47 5.09 -2.33
N GLY A 30 15.92 4.02 -2.91
CA GLY A 30 14.50 3.73 -2.83
C GLY A 30 14.11 2.27 -3.00
N LEU A 31 12.91 1.95 -2.48
CA LEU A 31 12.26 0.64 -2.56
C LEU A 31 10.84 0.82 -3.07
N SER A 32 10.37 -0.10 -3.91
CA SER A 32 8.95 -0.21 -4.25
C SER A 32 8.48 -1.65 -4.05
N ILE A 33 7.28 -1.79 -3.49
CA ILE A 33 6.55 -3.04 -3.28
C ILE A 33 5.15 -2.81 -3.86
N ALA A 34 4.60 -3.82 -4.53
CA ALA A 34 3.21 -3.81 -4.95
C ALA A 34 2.56 -5.18 -4.72
N PHE A 35 1.22 -5.21 -4.57
CA PHE A 35 0.45 -6.45 -4.43
C PHE A 35 0.97 -7.38 -3.31
N ALA A 36 1.25 -6.79 -2.15
CA ALA A 36 1.82 -7.47 -1.00
C ALA A 36 1.02 -7.15 0.27
N GLN A 37 0.96 -8.13 1.19
CA GLN A 37 0.53 -7.91 2.57
C GLN A 37 1.75 -7.48 3.39
N ILE A 38 1.61 -6.42 4.19
CA ILE A 38 2.65 -5.85 5.02
C ILE A 38 2.17 -5.85 6.47
N ASP A 39 2.53 -6.93 7.16
CA ASP A 39 2.34 -7.12 8.59
C ASP A 39 3.44 -6.42 9.42
N GLY A 40 3.36 -6.55 10.75
CA GLY A 40 4.32 -5.99 11.69
C GLY A 40 5.73 -6.56 11.57
N GLU A 41 5.92 -7.80 11.11
CA GLU A 41 7.25 -8.38 10.89
C GLU A 41 7.91 -7.77 9.64
N ILE A 42 7.14 -7.60 8.56
CA ILE A 42 7.59 -6.98 7.31
C ILE A 42 7.86 -5.49 7.55
N ALA A 43 6.96 -4.76 8.22
CA ALA A 43 7.15 -3.36 8.60
C ALA A 43 8.41 -3.16 9.46
N SER A 44 8.61 -4.01 10.47
CA SER A 44 9.83 -4.00 11.30
C SER A 44 11.09 -4.36 10.50
N THR A 45 10.97 -5.26 9.52
CA THR A 45 12.07 -5.64 8.62
C THR A 45 12.44 -4.48 7.67
N ILE A 46 11.46 -3.73 7.18
CA ILE A 46 11.68 -2.50 6.39
C ILE A 46 12.42 -1.48 7.26
N VAL A 47 11.90 -1.12 8.44
CA VAL A 47 12.53 -0.15 9.34
C VAL A 47 13.96 -0.56 9.72
N SER A 48 14.18 -1.80 10.13
CA SER A 48 15.50 -2.27 10.60
C SER A 48 16.56 -2.35 9.50
N LYS A 49 16.17 -2.65 8.25
CA LYS A 49 17.12 -2.76 7.12
C LYS A 49 17.25 -1.46 6.31
N LEU A 50 16.24 -0.58 6.36
CA LEU A 50 16.06 0.56 5.46
C LEU A 50 15.75 1.87 6.21
N ALA A 51 16.23 2.01 7.45
CA ALA A 51 16.05 3.22 8.27
C ALA A 51 16.50 4.53 7.57
N THR A 52 17.49 4.44 6.67
CA THR A 52 18.11 5.54 5.92
C THR A 52 17.64 5.63 4.46
N ILE A 53 16.50 5.02 4.11
CA ILE A 53 15.96 5.07 2.74
C ILE A 53 15.24 6.40 2.46
N LYS A 54 15.36 6.91 1.23
CA LYS A 54 14.80 8.22 0.82
C LYS A 54 13.47 8.12 0.07
N CYS A 55 13.25 7.06 -0.71
CA CYS A 55 12.03 6.80 -1.48
C CYS A 55 11.41 5.45 -1.07
N LEU A 56 10.16 5.43 -0.62
CA LEU A 56 9.39 4.21 -0.40
C LEU A 56 8.06 4.29 -1.15
N ALA A 57 7.75 3.27 -1.95
CA ALA A 57 6.54 3.23 -2.76
C ALA A 57 5.81 1.88 -2.61
N LEU A 58 4.80 1.86 -1.75
CA LEU A 58 3.85 0.77 -1.55
C LEU A 58 2.61 1.07 -2.41
N ASN A 59 2.18 0.13 -3.26
CA ASN A 59 1.00 0.33 -4.11
C ASN A 59 0.14 -0.94 -4.15
N ASN A 60 -1.18 -0.82 -4.12
CA ASN A 60 -2.09 -1.98 -4.16
C ASN A 60 -1.74 -3.02 -3.06
N ALA A 61 -1.47 -2.57 -1.84
CA ALA A 61 -0.92 -3.40 -0.76
C ALA A 61 -1.84 -3.39 0.46
N ILE A 62 -1.96 -4.53 1.13
CA ILE A 62 -2.66 -4.62 2.42
C ILE A 62 -1.68 -4.16 3.50
N LEU A 63 -1.96 -3.02 4.12
CA LEU A 63 -1.13 -2.34 5.10
C LEU A 63 -2.03 -1.65 6.13
N GLU A 64 -2.22 -2.30 7.28
CA GLU A 64 -2.93 -1.70 8.41
C GLU A 64 -2.24 -0.42 8.90
N LYS A 65 -3.05 0.52 9.39
CA LYS A 65 -2.62 1.82 9.93
C LYS A 65 -1.47 1.69 10.93
N GLU A 66 -1.50 0.70 11.81
CA GLU A 66 -0.48 0.41 12.82
C GLU A 66 0.89 0.13 12.18
N HIS A 67 0.90 -0.65 11.10
CA HIS A 67 2.11 -1.03 10.37
C HIS A 67 2.65 0.13 9.54
N LEU A 68 1.77 0.96 8.95
CA LEU A 68 2.16 2.22 8.32
C LEU A 68 2.79 3.19 9.35
N LYS A 69 2.23 3.29 10.56
CA LYS A 69 2.79 4.09 11.67
C LYS A 69 4.19 3.62 12.09
N VAL A 70 4.44 2.31 12.14
CA VAL A 70 5.79 1.75 12.39
C VAL A 70 6.80 2.21 11.33
N ILE A 71 6.43 2.14 10.04
CA ILE A 71 7.28 2.60 8.93
C ILE A 71 7.52 4.11 9.01
N LEU A 72 6.45 4.90 9.18
CA LEU A 72 6.47 6.36 9.29
C LEU A 72 7.36 6.84 10.45
N LEU A 73 7.34 6.16 11.59
CA LEU A 73 8.17 6.53 12.74
C LEU A 73 9.62 6.07 12.56
N GLY A 74 9.83 4.85 12.05
CA GLY A 74 11.13 4.19 11.95
C GLY A 74 12.05 4.71 10.85
N CYS A 75 11.53 5.01 9.67
CA CYS A 75 12.31 5.57 8.56
C CYS A 75 12.50 7.09 8.75
N LYS A 76 13.69 7.50 9.20
CA LYS A 76 13.98 8.90 9.60
C LYS A 76 14.45 9.78 8.45
N GLU A 77 15.04 9.20 7.41
CA GLU A 77 15.56 9.93 6.23
C GLU A 77 14.60 9.89 5.03
N LEU A 78 13.35 9.49 5.26
CA LEU A 78 12.35 9.29 4.21
C LEU A 78 11.90 10.64 3.64
N GLU A 79 12.27 10.91 2.39
CA GLU A 79 11.93 12.15 1.68
C GLU A 79 10.65 12.00 0.85
N LEU A 80 10.40 10.81 0.29
CA LEU A 80 9.25 10.48 -0.55
C LEU A 80 8.58 9.20 -0.02
N LEU A 81 7.26 9.24 0.20
CA LEU A 81 6.47 8.08 0.61
C LEU A 81 5.17 8.01 -0.17
N TYR A 82 5.04 7.00 -1.03
CA TYR A 82 3.83 6.69 -1.78
C TYR A 82 3.22 5.41 -1.22
N VAL A 83 1.93 5.46 -0.86
CA VAL A 83 1.15 4.40 -0.21
C VAL A 83 -0.23 4.40 -0.86
N ARG A 84 -0.30 4.03 -2.15
CA ARG A 84 -1.49 4.29 -2.98
C ARG A 84 -2.31 3.04 -3.21
N ASN A 85 -3.63 3.19 -3.27
CA ASN A 85 -4.58 2.09 -3.38
C ASN A 85 -4.33 0.99 -2.33
N CYS A 86 -3.90 1.38 -1.13
CA CYS A 86 -3.61 0.43 -0.06
C CYS A 86 -4.85 0.20 0.81
N VAL A 87 -4.96 -0.99 1.39
CA VAL A 87 -6.08 -1.33 2.29
C VAL A 87 -5.60 -1.43 3.72
N GLY A 88 -6.34 -0.82 4.65
CA GLY A 88 -6.09 -0.86 6.09
C GLY A 88 -5.91 0.53 6.74
N PHE A 89 -6.04 1.61 5.98
CA PHE A 89 -6.09 2.99 6.47
C PHE A 89 -6.81 3.89 5.45
N ASP A 90 -7.47 4.95 5.92
CA ASP A 90 -8.15 5.92 5.05
C ASP A 90 -7.17 6.96 4.48
N GLU A 91 -7.38 7.42 3.25
CA GLU A 91 -6.52 8.45 2.65
C GLU A 91 -6.58 9.81 3.39
N ASP A 92 -7.70 10.12 4.04
CA ASP A 92 -7.92 11.33 4.84
C ASP A 92 -7.60 11.15 6.33
N ASP A 93 -6.93 10.05 6.74
CA ASP A 93 -6.61 9.78 8.15
C ASP A 93 -5.69 10.85 8.76
N GLU A 94 -6.24 11.68 9.64
CA GLU A 94 -5.55 12.80 10.30
C GLU A 94 -4.25 12.38 11.02
N GLU A 95 -4.20 11.17 11.60
CA GLU A 95 -3.02 10.70 12.32
C GLU A 95 -1.89 10.34 11.35
N ILE A 96 -2.22 9.67 10.25
CA ILE A 96 -1.28 9.35 9.17
C ILE A 96 -0.76 10.64 8.53
N ILE A 97 -1.65 11.58 8.18
CA ILE A 97 -1.29 12.89 7.61
C ILE A 97 -0.36 13.66 8.55
N LYS A 98 -0.67 13.70 9.85
CA LYS A 98 0.14 14.36 10.87
C LYS A 98 1.53 13.73 11.02
N LEU A 99 1.64 12.40 10.99
CA LEU A 99 2.92 11.70 11.03
C LEU A 99 3.74 11.87 9.74
N ALA A 100 3.06 11.90 8.59
CA ALA A 100 3.66 12.09 7.28
C ALA A 100 4.07 13.54 6.99
N SER A 101 3.62 14.53 7.77
CA SER A 101 3.95 15.96 7.63
C SER A 101 5.46 16.29 7.60
N ARG A 102 6.31 15.38 8.06
CA ARG A 102 7.78 15.48 8.01
C ARG A 102 8.41 15.07 6.66
N ILE A 103 7.63 14.42 5.79
CA ILE A 103 8.04 13.87 4.49
C ILE A 103 7.79 14.93 3.42
N LYS A 104 8.67 15.06 2.42
CA LYS A 104 8.59 16.14 1.42
C LYS A 104 7.47 15.91 0.39
N ASP A 105 7.23 14.66 0.04
CA ASP A 105 6.15 14.23 -0.87
C ASP A 105 5.51 12.96 -0.30
N PHE A 106 4.32 13.10 0.28
CA PHE A 106 3.51 12.00 0.80
C PHE A 106 2.25 11.85 -0.05
N ARG A 107 1.93 10.61 -0.46
CA ARG A 107 0.80 10.30 -1.34
C ARG A 107 0.11 9.01 -0.94
N CYS A 108 -1.09 9.13 -0.39
CA CYS A 108 -1.94 8.03 0.05
C CYS A 108 -3.08 7.68 -0.93
N GLN A 109 -3.19 8.37 -2.08
CA GLN A 109 -4.43 8.38 -2.86
C GLN A 109 -4.96 6.98 -3.23
N GLY A 110 -6.28 6.82 -3.14
CA GLY A 110 -7.03 5.60 -3.38
C GLY A 110 -7.00 4.60 -2.22
N SER A 111 -6.40 4.93 -1.07
CA SER A 111 -6.31 4.01 0.06
C SER A 111 -7.56 4.04 0.93
N THR A 112 -7.97 2.87 1.39
CA THR A 112 -9.26 2.65 2.08
C THR A 112 -9.10 1.78 3.31
N LEU A 113 -10.02 1.92 4.26
CA LEU A 113 -10.04 1.07 5.47
C LEU A 113 -10.35 -0.41 5.17
N TYR A 114 -11.14 -0.67 4.11
CA TYR A 114 -11.62 -2.00 3.74
C TYR A 114 -11.37 -2.27 2.25
N GLU A 115 -11.16 -3.54 1.90
CA GLU A 115 -11.42 -4.01 0.53
C GLU A 115 -12.93 -3.86 0.32
N PHE A 116 -13.34 -3.13 -0.72
CA PHE A 116 -14.73 -3.19 -1.15
C PHE A 116 -14.99 -4.60 -1.66
N GLU A 117 -15.73 -5.39 -0.89
CA GLU A 117 -16.45 -6.54 -1.44
C GLU A 117 -17.32 -6.00 -2.57
N ASP A 118 -17.13 -6.52 -3.79
CA ASP A 118 -17.96 -6.20 -4.96
C ASP A 118 -19.41 -6.53 -4.61
N ASP A 119 -20.21 -5.51 -4.26
CA ASP A 119 -21.57 -5.63 -3.73
C ASP A 119 -22.57 -5.88 -4.87
N GLY A 120 -22.24 -6.91 -5.65
CA GLY A 120 -22.71 -7.26 -6.97
C GLY A 120 -24.07 -6.68 -7.30
N HIS A 121 -24.06 -5.47 -7.86
CA HIS A 121 -25.25 -4.77 -8.32
C HIS A 121 -25.85 -5.50 -9.53
N ILE A 122 -26.55 -6.60 -9.25
CA ILE A 122 -27.54 -7.17 -10.14
C ILE A 122 -28.70 -6.16 -10.18
N SER A 123 -28.63 -5.22 -11.12
CA SER A 123 -29.80 -4.46 -11.56
C SER A 123 -30.78 -5.42 -12.23
N HIS A 124 -31.56 -6.14 -11.42
CA HIS A 124 -32.66 -6.95 -11.92
C HIS A 124 -33.91 -6.07 -12.03
N ASP A 125 -33.98 -5.33 -13.13
CA ASP A 125 -35.22 -4.74 -13.65
C ASP A 125 -36.18 -5.84 -14.14
N GLU A 126 -36.50 -6.81 -13.28
CA GLU A 126 -37.50 -7.85 -13.55
C GLU A 126 -38.20 -8.32 -12.25
N LEU A 127 -38.88 -7.39 -11.58
CA LEU A 127 -39.96 -7.73 -10.65
C LEU A 127 -41.20 -8.21 -11.44
N VAL A 128 -41.13 -9.43 -11.99
CA VAL A 128 -42.34 -10.17 -12.38
C VAL A 128 -42.70 -11.11 -11.24
N TYR A 129 -43.46 -10.60 -10.27
CA TYR A 129 -44.29 -11.43 -9.41
C TYR A 129 -45.36 -12.10 -10.29
N GLY A 130 -45.01 -13.23 -10.89
CA GLY A 130 -45.94 -14.14 -11.53
C GLY A 130 -46.69 -14.93 -10.46
N ASP A 131 -47.82 -14.40 -9.99
CA ASP A 131 -48.77 -15.17 -9.19
C ASP A 131 -49.18 -16.44 -9.95
N CYS A 132 -48.98 -17.59 -9.32
CA CYS A 132 -49.51 -18.88 -9.74
C CYS A 132 -50.03 -19.64 -8.51
N ASN A 133 -51.18 -19.18 -8.00
CA ASN A 133 -52.09 -20.03 -7.23
C ASN A 133 -53.14 -20.62 -8.20
N SER A 134 -53.56 -21.85 -7.90
CA SER A 134 -54.55 -22.67 -8.64
C SER A 134 -54.07 -23.20 -10.01
N ASP A 135 -54.37 -24.44 -10.40
CA ASP A 135 -55.34 -25.42 -9.86
C ASP A 135 -54.71 -26.69 -9.24
#